data_AF-A0A836MEY9-F1
#
_entry.id   AF-A0A836MEY9-F1
#
_cell.length_a   1.000
_cell.length_b   1.000
_cell.length_c   1.000
_cell.angle_alpha   90.00
_cell.angle_beta   90.00
_cell.angle_gamma   90.00
#
_symmetry.space_group_name_H-M   'P 1'
#
loop_
_entity.id
_entity.type
_entity.pdbx_description
1 polymer ?
#
loop_
_entity_poly.entity_id
_entity_poly.type
_entity_poly.pdbx_seq_one_letter_code
_entity_poly.pdbx_strand_id
1 'polypeptide(L)'
;MFSGQQVKSIEELYTQDFWHCLRQSDYPSAEGYLDGVEIVCESFHQLVPRFSGKEKVLLVLDPPYLCTKQESYKQATYFDLIDFLRLIN
;
A
#
# COMPACT_ATOMS: atom_id res chain seq x y z
N MET A 1 -2.60 19.98 12.29
CA MET A 1 -2.55 19.43 13.65
C MET A 1 -2.53 17.90 13.60
N PHE A 2 -1.38 17.30 13.90
CA PHE A 2 -1.28 15.96 14.52
C PHE A 2 0.03 15.94 15.34
N SER A 3 0.03 16.73 16.41
CA SER A 3 1.18 16.95 17.31
C SER A 3 0.76 17.04 18.79
N GLY A 4 -0.46 16.61 19.15
CA GLY A 4 -0.95 16.67 20.54
C GLY A 4 -1.18 18.07 21.11
N GLN A 5 -0.96 19.14 20.36
CA GLN A 5 -1.33 20.51 20.75
C GLN A 5 -2.85 20.70 20.68
N GLN A 6 -3.42 21.26 21.74
CA GLN A 6 -4.84 21.61 21.84
C GLN A 6 -4.95 23.11 22.14
N VAL A 7 -5.80 23.79 21.40
CA VAL A 7 -6.12 25.23 21.59
C VAL A 7 -7.53 25.37 22.12
N LYS A 8 -7.80 26.42 22.90
CA LYS A 8 -9.08 26.60 23.62
C LYS A 8 -10.04 27.55 22.91
N SER A 9 -9.58 28.27 21.89
CA SER A 9 -10.43 29.13 21.07
C SER A 9 -10.06 29.04 19.58
N ILE A 10 -10.97 29.51 18.72
CA ILE A 10 -10.78 29.51 17.27
C ILE A 10 -9.75 30.58 16.85
N GLU A 11 -9.66 31.67 17.61
CA GLU A 11 -8.66 32.73 17.39
C GLU A 11 -7.23 32.19 17.64
N GLU A 12 -7.04 31.41 18.70
CA GLU A 12 -5.77 30.71 18.97
C GLU A 12 -5.43 29.67 17.90
N LEU A 13 -6.43 29.07 17.25
CA LEU A 13 -6.22 28.11 16.17
C LEU A 13 -5.60 28.77 14.94
N TYR A 14 -6.03 29.99 14.60
CA TYR A 14 -5.53 30.73 13.43
C TYR A 14 -4.10 31.25 13.57
N THR A 15 -3.54 31.28 14.79
CA THR A 15 -2.14 31.66 15.04
C THR A 15 -1.16 30.49 14.97
N GLN A 16 -1.66 29.24 14.85
CA GLN A 16 -0.81 28.05 14.76
C GLN A 16 -0.36 27.78 13.33
N ASP A 17 0.88 27.28 13.20
CA ASP A 17 1.41 26.85 11.91
C ASP A 17 0.87 25.46 11.53
N PHE A 18 0.20 25.38 10.38
CA PHE A 18 -0.30 24.13 9.81
C PHE A 18 0.74 23.52 8.87
N TRP A 19 1.51 22.56 9.38
CA TRP A 19 2.55 21.86 8.61
C TRP A 19 2.04 20.85 7.57
N HIS A 20 0.73 20.60 7.55
CA HIS A 20 0.07 19.76 6.55
C HIS A 20 -0.94 20.64 5.78
N CYS A 21 -0.43 21.47 4.88
CA CYS A 21 -1.26 22.14 3.90
C CYS A 21 -1.82 21.05 2.97
N LEU A 22 -3.10 20.73 3.11
CA LEU A 22 -3.79 19.88 2.13
C LEU A 22 -3.59 20.51 0.76
N ARG A 23 -3.20 19.70 -0.22
CA ARG A 23 -3.00 20.16 -1.59
C ARG A 23 -4.33 20.75 -2.08
N GLN A 24 -4.34 22.03 -2.41
CA GLN A 24 -5.55 22.74 -2.86
C GLN A 24 -5.85 22.54 -4.34
N SER A 25 -4.92 21.92 -5.08
CA SER A 25 -5.07 21.57 -6.48
C SER A 25 -5.42 20.10 -6.65
N ASP A 26 -6.12 19.79 -7.73
CA ASP A 26 -6.39 18.40 -8.13
C ASP A 26 -5.10 17.60 -8.34
N TYR A 27 -5.22 16.28 -8.22
CA TYR A 27 -4.16 15.37 -8.64
C TYR A 27 -4.02 15.43 -10.16
N PRO A 28 -2.79 15.49 -10.68
CA PRO A 28 -2.59 15.38 -12.12
C PRO A 28 -3.12 14.03 -12.61
N SER A 29 -3.53 13.98 -13.89
CA SER A 29 -3.92 12.73 -14.54
C SER A 29 -2.79 11.71 -14.44
N ALA A 30 -3.12 10.47 -14.08
CA ALA A 30 -2.19 9.35 -14.05
C ALA A 30 -2.11 8.62 -15.41
N GLU A 31 -2.47 9.32 -16.50
CA GLU A 31 -2.41 8.79 -17.85
C GLU A 31 -0.98 8.33 -18.19
N GLY A 32 -0.86 7.10 -18.69
CA GLY A 32 0.42 6.46 -19.00
C GLY A 32 1.24 5.97 -17.81
N TYR A 33 0.78 6.11 -16.56
CA TYR A 33 1.55 5.72 -15.36
C TYR A 33 1.97 4.24 -15.34
N LEU A 34 1.16 3.36 -15.94
CA LEU A 34 1.42 1.92 -16.03
C LEU A 34 1.80 1.48 -17.46
N ASP A 35 2.20 2.41 -18.32
CA ASP A 35 2.61 2.05 -19.67
C ASP A 35 3.86 1.16 -19.65
N GLY A 36 3.82 0.10 -20.45
CA GLY A 36 4.89 -0.91 -20.50
C GLY A 36 4.85 -1.94 -19.37
N VAL A 37 3.86 -1.87 -18.46
CA VAL A 37 3.63 -2.90 -17.43
C VAL A 37 2.70 -3.99 -17.97
N GLU A 38 3.09 -5.24 -17.78
CA GLU A 38 2.20 -6.39 -18.00
C GLU A 38 1.42 -6.68 -16.71
N ILE A 39 0.08 -6.63 -16.77
CA ILE A 39 -0.80 -6.91 -15.63
C ILE A 39 -1.39 -8.31 -15.81
N VAL A 40 -1.11 -9.19 -14.84
CA VAL A 40 -1.62 -10.57 -14.82
C VAL A 40 -2.42 -10.82 -13.55
N CYS A 41 -3.46 -11.66 -13.65
CA CYS A 41 -4.24 -12.12 -12.50
C CYS A 41 -4.00 -13.62 -12.32
N GLU A 42 -2.93 -13.97 -11.60
CA GLU A 42 -2.50 -15.35 -11.37
C GLU A 42 -2.09 -15.56 -9.90
N SER A 43 -2.12 -16.82 -9.44
CA SER A 43 -1.63 -17.14 -8.10
C SER A 43 -0.11 -16.94 -8.01
N PHE A 44 0.36 -16.28 -6.94
CA PHE A 44 1.78 -16.07 -6.70
C PHE A 44 2.57 -17.39 -6.66
N HIS A 45 1.94 -18.50 -6.27
CA HIS A 45 2.49 -19.85 -6.29
C HIS A 45 3.00 -20.29 -7.68
N GLN A 46 2.40 -19.77 -8.75
CA GLN A 46 2.80 -20.08 -10.13
C GLN A 46 3.69 -18.99 -10.74
N LEU A 47 3.54 -17.75 -10.27
CA LEU A 47 4.27 -16.61 -10.81
C LEU A 47 5.70 -16.55 -10.25
N VAL A 48 5.86 -16.68 -8.93
CA VAL A 48 7.17 -16.58 -8.26
C VAL A 48 8.16 -17.62 -8.79
N PRO A 49 7.84 -18.93 -8.89
CA PRO A 49 8.79 -19.92 -9.42
C PRO A 49 9.18 -19.70 -10.88
N ARG A 50 8.30 -19.09 -11.69
CA ARG A 50 8.55 -18.80 -13.11
C ARG A 50 9.64 -17.76 -13.31
N PHE A 51 9.85 -16.91 -12.31
CA PHE A 51 10.80 -15.81 -12.34
C PHE A 51 11.95 -16.00 -11.34
N SER A 52 11.82 -16.94 -10.40
CA SER A 52 12.90 -17.33 -9.49
C SER A 52 14.10 -17.90 -10.25
N GLY A 53 15.31 -17.49 -9.85
CA GLY A 53 16.57 -17.94 -10.45
C GLY A 53 16.91 -17.33 -11.81
N LYS A 54 16.10 -16.42 -12.35
CA LYS A 54 16.44 -15.69 -13.59
C LYS A 54 17.36 -14.51 -13.29
N GLU A 55 18.37 -14.32 -14.14
CA GLU A 55 19.22 -13.13 -14.07
C GLU A 55 18.42 -11.85 -14.40
N LYS A 56 18.76 -10.75 -13.73
CA LYS A 56 18.14 -9.41 -13.91
C LYS A 56 16.64 -9.34 -13.56
N VAL A 57 16.19 -10.21 -12.66
CA VAL A 57 14.83 -10.16 -12.12
C VAL A 57 14.89 -9.71 -10.66
N LEU A 58 14.07 -8.71 -10.30
CA LEU A 58 13.81 -8.31 -8.93
C LEU A 58 12.33 -8.60 -8.61
N LEU A 59 12.09 -9.43 -7.61
CA LEU A 59 10.74 -9.72 -7.12
C LEU A 59 10.43 -8.80 -5.94
N VAL A 60 9.41 -7.95 -6.09
CA VAL A 60 8.87 -7.12 -5.01
C VAL A 60 7.56 -7.74 -4.56
N LEU A 61 7.48 -8.11 -3.29
CA LEU A 61 6.35 -8.85 -2.72
C LEU A 61 5.66 -7.96 -1.68
N ASP A 62 4.40 -7.60 -1.93
CA ASP A 62 3.55 -6.84 -1.00
C ASP A 62 2.29 -7.66 -0.64
N PRO A 63 2.44 -8.77 0.11
CA PRO A 63 1.32 -9.62 0.48
C PRO A 63 0.45 -8.94 1.56
N PRO A 64 -0.82 -9.36 1.72
CA PRO A 64 -1.65 -8.88 2.81
C PRO A 64 -1.04 -9.22 4.18
N TYR A 65 -0.83 -8.21 5.02
CA TYR A 65 -0.22 -8.37 6.34
C TYR A 65 -1.16 -9.02 7.35
N LEU A 66 -0.69 -10.09 7.99
CA LEU A 66 -1.42 -10.92 8.96
C LEU A 66 -2.03 -10.14 10.15
N CYS A 67 -1.43 -9.01 10.54
CA CYS A 67 -1.83 -8.25 11.74
C CYS A 67 -2.69 -7.01 11.46
N THR A 68 -3.15 -6.82 10.22
CA THR A 68 -4.10 -5.74 9.90
C THR A 68 -5.52 -6.29 9.93
N LYS A 69 -6.48 -5.58 10.54
CA LYS A 69 -7.90 -6.01 10.52
C LYS A 69 -8.36 -6.14 9.07
N GLN A 70 -8.39 -7.38 8.55
CA GLN A 70 -8.73 -7.74 7.18
C GLN A 70 -10.24 -7.68 6.88
N GLU A 71 -11.04 -6.93 7.64
CA GLU A 71 -12.50 -6.85 7.43
C GLU A 71 -12.89 -6.33 6.03
N SER A 72 -11.94 -5.71 5.31
CA SER A 72 -12.11 -5.24 3.93
C SER A 72 -11.81 -6.29 2.85
N TYR A 73 -11.11 -7.38 3.17
CA TYR A 73 -10.86 -8.49 2.24
C TYR A 73 -11.96 -9.51 2.46
N LYS A 74 -13.05 -9.40 1.69
CA LYS A 74 -14.17 -10.36 1.68
C LYS A 74 -13.62 -11.79 1.80
N GLN A 75 -14.02 -12.46 2.87
CA GLN A 75 -13.63 -13.79 3.34
C GLN A 75 -13.86 -14.92 2.32
N ALA A 76 -13.21 -14.89 1.16
CA ALA A 76 -13.33 -15.92 0.13
C ALA A 76 -12.04 -16.74 -0.03
N THR A 77 -10.88 -16.16 0.29
CA THR A 77 -9.58 -16.87 0.23
C THR A 77 -8.69 -16.33 1.35
N TYR A 78 -8.65 -17.07 2.46
CA TYR A 78 -7.83 -16.78 3.62
C TYR A 78 -6.35 -16.87 3.22
N PHE A 79 -5.63 -15.75 3.15
CA PHE A 79 -4.18 -15.76 3.04
C PHE A 79 -3.65 -16.14 4.42
N ASP A 80 -3.40 -17.43 4.65
CA ASP A 80 -3.03 -17.95 5.95
C ASP A 80 -1.53 -17.74 6.21
N LEU A 81 -1.11 -17.91 7.46
CA LEU A 81 0.29 -17.91 7.87
C LEU A 81 1.15 -18.85 6.99
N ILE A 82 0.56 -19.93 6.47
CA ILE A 82 1.18 -20.89 5.56
C ILE A 82 1.54 -20.25 4.21
N ASP A 83 0.66 -19.42 3.64
CA ASP A 83 0.92 -18.74 2.38
C ASP A 83 2.01 -17.68 2.52
N PHE A 84 2.05 -17.00 3.68
CA PHE A 84 3.12 -16.08 4.02
C PHE A 84 4.48 -16.78 4.17
N LEU A 85 4.53 -17.90 4.89
CA LEU A 85 5.77 -18.69 5.06
C LEU A 85 6.27 -19.24 3.72
N ARG A 86 5.37 -19.66 2.83
CA ARG A 86 5.72 -20.13 1.48
C ARG A 86 6.17 -19.04 0.53
N LEU A 87 5.79 -17.79 0.78
CA LEU A 87 6.22 -16.64 -0.01
C LEU A 87 7.66 -16.22 0.31
N ILE A 88 8.12 -16.47 1.53
CA ILE A 88 9.45 -16.10 2.03
C ILE A 88 10.51 -17.18 1.78
N ASN A 89 10.08 -18.45 1.65
CA ASN A 89 10.95 -19.61 1.42
C ASN A 89 11.20 -19.88 -0.07
#